data_AF-A0A4R5NI43-F1
#
_entry.id   AF-A0A4R5NI43-F1
#
_cell.length_a   1.000
_cell.length_b   1.000
_cell.length_c   1.000
_cell.angle_alpha   90.00
_cell.angle_beta   90.00
_cell.angle_gamma   90.00
#
_symmetry.space_group_name_H-M   'P 1'
#
loop_
_entity.id
_entity.type
_entity.pdbx_description
1 polymer ?
#
loop_
_entity_poly.entity_id
_entity_poly.type
_entity_poly.pdbx_seq_one_letter_code
_entity_poly.pdbx_strand_id
1 'polypeptide(L)'
;MTKKFETLDDFLGTHFIYTYDNGWEYEWYAKNDHTVDYRIHGGMVAGRWVTDQEANIVMLTAGIYNISWTEPTGTDVALDFLPNENKIHGTIFFPKWVEEHPEITVTYQNEHIDLMEESREKYETYPKLVVPEFAKITYMGDAGQNNEDVISEAPYASMPDDIRAGKYFDENYKRVNK
;
A
#
# COMPACT_ATOMS: atom_id res chain seq x y z
N MET A 1 -24.18 6.63 3.90
CA MET A 1 -24.11 5.83 2.66
C MET A 1 -22.67 5.93 2.18
N THR A 2 -22.05 4.81 1.83
CA THR A 2 -20.68 4.81 1.29
C THR A 2 -20.69 5.51 -0.07
N LYS A 3 -19.69 6.36 -0.35
CA LYS A 3 -19.46 6.96 -1.67
C LYS A 3 -19.45 5.85 -2.72
N LYS A 4 -20.11 6.09 -3.86
CA LYS A 4 -20.03 5.21 -5.02
C LYS A 4 -18.87 5.68 -5.89
N PHE A 5 -18.00 4.76 -6.27
CA PHE A 5 -16.85 5.01 -7.12
C PHE A 5 -17.24 4.80 -8.58
N GLU A 6 -17.15 5.83 -9.43
CA GLU A 6 -17.51 5.73 -10.85
C GLU A 6 -16.44 6.29 -11.79
N THR A 7 -15.59 7.19 -11.30
CA THR A 7 -14.55 7.90 -12.06
C THR A 7 -13.17 7.74 -11.40
N LEU A 8 -12.10 8.05 -12.14
CA LEU A 8 -10.75 8.04 -11.56
C LEU A 8 -10.60 9.06 -10.42
N ASP A 9 -11.21 10.24 -10.54
CA ASP A 9 -11.21 11.27 -9.49
C ASP A 9 -11.90 10.80 -8.21
N ASP A 10 -12.86 9.87 -8.30
CA ASP A 10 -13.47 9.27 -7.11
C ASP A 10 -12.46 8.43 -6.32
N PHE A 11 -11.49 7.82 -7.01
CA PHE A 11 -10.49 6.93 -6.44
C PHE A 11 -9.26 7.67 -5.92
N LEU A 12 -8.74 8.64 -6.69
CA LEU A 12 -7.58 9.42 -6.29
C LEU A 12 -7.84 10.20 -5.00
N GLY A 13 -6.86 10.20 -4.10
CA GLY A 13 -6.99 10.76 -2.76
C GLY A 13 -7.65 9.83 -1.74
N THR A 14 -8.06 8.62 -2.13
CA THR A 14 -8.64 7.65 -1.19
C THR A 14 -7.53 6.90 -0.45
N HIS A 15 -7.69 6.80 0.87
CA HIS A 15 -6.85 6.04 1.78
C HIS A 15 -7.56 4.75 2.20
N PHE A 16 -6.89 3.61 2.07
CA PHE A 16 -7.44 2.28 2.31
C PHE A 16 -6.66 1.53 3.40
N ILE A 17 -7.39 0.74 4.18
CA ILE A 17 -6.82 -0.40 4.94
C ILE A 17 -7.57 -1.65 4.51
N TYR A 18 -6.84 -2.74 4.27
CA TYR A 18 -7.39 -3.99 3.82
C TYR A 18 -6.61 -5.19 4.37
N THR A 19 -7.30 -6.32 4.48
CA THR A 19 -6.73 -7.57 4.99
C THR A 19 -6.85 -8.63 3.90
N TYR A 20 -5.73 -9.16 3.44
CA TYR A 20 -5.67 -10.30 2.52
C TYR A 20 -6.26 -11.55 3.16
N ASP A 21 -6.71 -12.50 2.33
CA ASP A 21 -7.28 -13.77 2.78
C ASP A 21 -6.26 -14.63 3.56
N ASN A 22 -4.96 -14.43 3.32
CA ASN A 22 -3.86 -15.01 4.10
C ASN A 22 -3.58 -14.30 5.44
N GLY A 23 -4.38 -13.29 5.80
CA GLY A 23 -4.31 -12.55 7.07
C GLY A 23 -3.37 -11.35 7.09
N TRP A 24 -2.70 -11.02 5.98
CA TRP A 24 -1.81 -9.86 5.93
C TRP A 24 -2.61 -8.55 5.86
N GLU A 25 -2.34 -7.61 6.77
CA GLU A 25 -3.00 -6.31 6.80
C GLU A 25 -2.09 -5.22 6.22
N TYR A 26 -2.61 -4.51 5.23
CA TYR A 26 -1.91 -3.49 4.46
C TYR A 26 -2.72 -2.19 4.48
N GLU A 27 -2.02 -1.08 4.39
CA GLU A 27 -2.54 0.28 4.29
C GLU A 27 -1.95 0.93 3.05
N TRP A 28 -2.77 1.62 2.27
CA TRP A 28 -2.37 2.15 0.96
C TRP A 28 -3.14 3.42 0.64
N TYR A 29 -2.47 4.40 0.03
CA TYR A 29 -3.00 5.71 -0.28
C TYR A 29 -2.74 6.07 -1.76
N ALA A 30 -3.81 6.36 -2.49
CA ALA A 30 -3.74 6.92 -3.85
C ALA A 30 -3.37 8.41 -3.78
N LYS A 31 -2.08 8.73 -3.54
CA LYS A 31 -1.67 10.11 -3.27
C LYS A 31 -2.05 11.08 -4.38
N ASN A 32 -1.77 10.70 -5.62
CA ASN A 32 -2.19 11.41 -6.83
C ASN A 32 -2.25 10.42 -7.99
N ASP A 33 -2.38 10.90 -9.23
CA ASP A 33 -2.57 10.08 -10.44
C ASP A 33 -1.36 9.22 -10.85
N HIS A 34 -0.19 9.41 -10.24
CA HIS A 34 1.04 8.68 -10.55
C HIS A 34 1.87 8.29 -9.32
N THR A 35 1.36 8.52 -8.11
CA THR A 35 2.11 8.33 -6.86
C THR A 35 1.27 7.62 -5.82
N VAL A 36 1.88 6.67 -5.12
CA VAL A 36 1.26 5.90 -4.05
C VAL A 36 2.13 5.91 -2.82
N ASP A 37 1.49 5.93 -1.65
CA ASP A 37 2.15 5.69 -0.37
C ASP A 37 1.53 4.45 0.28
N TYR A 38 2.32 3.66 0.99
CA TYR A 38 1.80 2.45 1.64
C TYR A 38 2.56 2.08 2.91
N ARG A 39 1.88 1.30 3.76
CA ARG A 39 2.38 0.86 5.06
C ARG A 39 1.88 -0.54 5.36
N ILE A 40 2.76 -1.40 5.87
CA ILE A 40 2.48 -2.82 6.05
C ILE A 40 2.38 -3.16 7.54
N HIS A 41 1.21 -3.62 7.98
CA HIS A 41 0.91 -3.89 9.38
C HIS A 41 1.08 -5.37 9.76
N GLY A 42 0.90 -6.28 8.80
CA GLY A 42 1.00 -7.72 9.02
C GLY A 42 1.62 -8.48 7.84
N GLY A 43 2.09 -9.70 8.13
CA GLY A 43 2.68 -10.60 7.13
C GLY A 43 4.20 -10.59 7.08
N MET A 44 4.76 -11.12 6.00
CA MET A 44 6.20 -11.38 5.83
C MET A 44 7.07 -10.13 6.04
N VAL A 45 6.58 -8.96 5.63
CA VAL A 45 7.31 -7.67 5.66
C VAL A 45 6.59 -6.63 6.54
N ALA A 46 5.90 -7.06 7.59
CA ALA A 46 5.26 -6.18 8.57
C ALA A 46 6.28 -5.20 9.18
N GLY A 47 5.94 -3.92 9.22
CA GLY A 47 6.85 -2.83 9.64
C GLY A 47 7.40 -2.00 8.49
N ARG A 48 7.43 -2.54 7.27
CA ARG A 48 7.83 -1.81 6.05
C ARG A 48 6.83 -0.73 5.70
N TRP A 49 7.32 0.43 5.27
CA TRP A 49 6.49 1.51 4.74
C TRP A 49 7.27 2.35 3.73
N VAL A 50 6.53 2.96 2.81
CA VAL A 50 7.05 3.65 1.63
C VAL A 50 6.17 4.85 1.32
N THR A 51 6.80 5.96 0.97
CA THR A 51 6.13 7.11 0.36
C THR A 51 6.70 7.36 -1.03
N ASP A 52 5.98 8.13 -1.85
CA ASP A 52 6.45 8.62 -3.14
C ASP A 52 6.81 7.51 -4.15
N GLN A 53 6.16 6.34 -4.04
CA GLN A 53 6.34 5.29 -5.03
C GLN A 53 5.59 5.69 -6.32
N GLU A 54 6.33 5.87 -7.41
CA GLU A 54 5.73 6.06 -8.72
C GLU A 54 4.94 4.81 -9.14
N ALA A 55 3.74 5.01 -9.67
CA ALA A 55 2.86 3.93 -10.11
C ALA A 55 2.06 4.33 -11.36
N ASN A 56 1.68 3.34 -12.15
CA ASN A 56 0.66 3.52 -13.17
C ASN A 56 -0.72 3.28 -12.54
N ILE A 57 -1.61 4.28 -12.61
CA ILE A 57 -2.96 4.21 -12.06
C ILE A 57 -3.97 4.40 -13.19
N VAL A 58 -4.85 3.42 -13.38
CA VAL A 58 -5.89 3.48 -14.41
C VAL A 58 -7.23 3.00 -13.87
N MET A 59 -8.32 3.51 -14.44
CA MET A 59 -9.64 2.93 -14.27
C MET A 59 -9.90 1.94 -15.41
N LEU A 60 -10.02 0.65 -15.08
CA LEU A 60 -10.27 -0.41 -16.09
C LEU A 60 -11.68 -0.29 -16.67
N THR A 61 -12.65 -0.07 -15.79
CA THR A 61 -14.05 0.21 -16.06
C THR A 61 -14.64 0.96 -14.87
N ALA A 62 -15.85 1.49 -14.98
CA ALA A 62 -16.46 2.31 -13.93
C ALA A 62 -16.39 1.61 -12.55
N GLY A 63 -15.70 2.25 -11.61
CA GLY A 63 -15.56 1.75 -10.24
C GLY A 63 -14.55 0.63 -10.01
N ILE A 64 -13.75 0.25 -11.02
CA ILE A 64 -12.66 -0.75 -10.91
C ILE A 64 -11.34 -0.11 -11.37
N TYR A 65 -10.34 -0.15 -10.51
CA TYR A 65 -9.07 0.54 -10.70
C TYR A 65 -7.90 -0.43 -10.66
N ASN A 66 -6.96 -0.29 -11.59
CA ASN A 66 -5.72 -1.04 -11.58
C ASN A 66 -4.55 -0.11 -11.27
N ILE A 67 -3.67 -0.58 -10.40
CA ILE A 67 -2.44 0.10 -10.01
C ILE A 67 -1.28 -0.87 -10.23
N SER A 68 -0.27 -0.44 -10.98
CA SER A 68 0.91 -1.25 -11.28
C SER A 68 2.20 -0.47 -10.98
N TRP A 69 3.15 -1.11 -10.29
CA TRP A 69 4.48 -0.53 -10.05
C TRP A 69 5.57 -1.60 -9.91
N THR A 70 6.82 -1.16 -10.01
CA THR A 70 8.01 -1.93 -9.62
C THR A 70 8.75 -1.16 -8.54
N GLU A 71 9.39 -1.89 -7.64
CA GLU A 71 10.07 -1.32 -6.47
C GLU A 71 11.60 -1.31 -6.63
N PRO A 72 12.31 -0.49 -5.83
CA PRO A 72 13.77 -0.57 -5.70
C PRO A 72 14.27 -1.98 -5.37
N THR A 73 13.47 -2.76 -4.66
CA THR A 73 13.78 -4.16 -4.30
C THR A 73 13.77 -5.14 -5.50
N GLY A 74 13.18 -4.74 -6.64
CA GLY A 74 12.86 -5.62 -7.76
C GLY A 74 11.54 -6.39 -7.60
N THR A 75 10.75 -6.06 -6.57
CA THR A 75 9.37 -6.52 -6.43
C THR A 75 8.47 -5.82 -7.43
N ASP A 76 7.67 -6.61 -8.16
CA ASP A 76 6.62 -6.09 -9.03
C ASP A 76 5.27 -6.24 -8.33
N VAL A 77 4.38 -5.27 -8.50
CA VAL A 77 3.04 -5.28 -7.90
C VAL A 77 1.99 -4.88 -8.91
N ALA A 78 0.88 -5.61 -8.92
CA ALA A 78 -0.36 -5.23 -9.58
C ALA A 78 -1.53 -5.37 -8.60
N LEU A 79 -2.23 -4.27 -8.35
CA LEU A 79 -3.41 -4.21 -7.49
C LEU A 79 -4.65 -3.83 -8.29
N ASP A 80 -5.74 -4.55 -8.07
CA ASP A 80 -7.06 -4.24 -8.61
C ASP A 80 -8.00 -3.88 -7.46
N PHE A 81 -8.46 -2.63 -7.41
CA PHE A 81 -9.39 -2.13 -6.40
C PHE A 81 -10.82 -2.17 -6.93
N LEU A 82 -11.70 -2.81 -6.15
CA LEU A 82 -13.14 -2.89 -6.37
C LEU A 82 -13.86 -2.29 -5.15
N PRO A 83 -13.70 -0.97 -4.90
CA PRO A 83 -14.12 -0.33 -3.65
C PRO A 83 -15.64 -0.38 -3.42
N ASN A 84 -16.44 -0.39 -4.50
CA ASN A 84 -17.90 -0.56 -4.41
C ASN A 84 -18.30 -1.94 -3.83
N GLU A 85 -17.41 -2.93 -3.92
CA GLU A 85 -17.60 -4.28 -3.40
C GLU A 85 -16.80 -4.54 -2.11
N ASN A 86 -16.08 -3.53 -1.60
CA ASN A 86 -15.13 -3.63 -0.48
C ASN A 86 -14.07 -4.74 -0.70
N LYS A 87 -13.57 -4.86 -1.93
CA LYS A 87 -12.59 -5.87 -2.30
C LYS A 87 -11.38 -5.27 -3.00
N ILE A 88 -10.25 -5.94 -2.82
CA ILE A 88 -9.03 -5.76 -3.61
C ILE A 88 -8.57 -7.15 -4.05
N HIS A 89 -7.95 -7.23 -5.22
CA HIS A 89 -7.10 -8.35 -5.59
C HIS A 89 -5.70 -7.84 -5.81
N GLY A 90 -4.71 -8.43 -5.16
CA GLY A 90 -3.31 -8.03 -5.29
C GLY A 90 -2.48 -9.20 -5.78
N THR A 91 -1.58 -8.95 -6.73
CA THR A 91 -0.50 -9.89 -7.06
C THR A 91 0.84 -9.22 -6.82
N ILE A 92 1.64 -9.83 -5.96
CA ILE A 92 2.99 -9.38 -5.65
C ILE A 92 3.98 -10.44 -6.15
N PHE A 93 5.01 -10.00 -6.87
CA PHE A 93 6.04 -10.84 -7.47
C PHE A 93 7.40 -10.59 -6.79
N PHE A 94 7.57 -11.16 -5.61
CA PHE A 94 8.78 -11.00 -4.82
C PHE A 94 9.99 -11.70 -5.48
N PRO A 95 11.13 -11.01 -5.66
CA PRO A 95 12.42 -11.65 -5.88
C PRO A 95 12.70 -12.69 -4.79
N LYS A 96 13.43 -13.75 -5.14
CA LYS A 96 13.77 -14.82 -4.20
C LYS A 96 14.40 -14.28 -2.90
N TRP A 97 15.28 -13.29 -3.03
CA TRP A 97 15.96 -12.69 -1.87
C TRP A 97 15.02 -12.01 -0.88
N VAL A 98 13.86 -11.49 -1.30
CA VAL A 98 12.90 -10.87 -0.39
C VAL A 98 12.16 -11.93 0.44
N GLU A 99 11.94 -13.12 -0.12
CA GLU A 99 11.40 -14.26 0.64
C GLU A 99 12.43 -14.77 1.66
N GLU A 100 13.72 -14.79 1.31
CA GLU A 100 14.78 -15.33 2.16
C GLU A 100 15.29 -14.33 3.22
N HIS A 101 15.25 -13.04 2.90
CA HIS A 101 15.75 -11.94 3.72
C HIS A 101 14.73 -10.79 3.83
N PRO A 102 13.48 -11.05 4.24
CA PRO A 102 12.44 -10.03 4.28
C PRO A 102 12.80 -8.87 5.20
N GLU A 103 13.57 -9.13 6.27
CA GLU A 103 14.00 -8.15 7.28
C GLU A 103 14.79 -6.99 6.69
N ILE A 104 15.50 -7.18 5.58
CA ILE A 104 16.22 -6.10 4.88
C ILE A 104 15.23 -5.04 4.40
N THR A 105 14.05 -5.46 3.95
CA THR A 105 13.02 -4.57 3.39
C THR A 105 12.14 -3.91 4.45
N VAL A 106 12.19 -4.38 5.71
CA VAL A 106 11.40 -3.90 6.85
C VAL A 106 12.04 -2.64 7.43
N THR A 107 11.84 -1.52 6.74
CA THR A 107 12.31 -0.20 7.13
C THR A 107 11.44 0.88 6.48
N TYR A 108 11.76 2.16 6.70
CA TYR A 108 11.32 3.23 5.82
C TYR A 108 12.16 3.18 4.54
N GLN A 109 11.59 2.67 3.44
CA GLN A 109 12.38 2.40 2.23
C GLN A 109 13.12 3.62 1.70
N ASN A 110 12.49 4.80 1.78
CA ASN A 110 13.00 6.04 1.20
C ASN A 110 14.36 6.45 1.79
N GLU A 111 14.68 6.06 3.03
CA GLU A 111 15.99 6.32 3.67
C GLU A 111 17.06 5.28 3.30
N HIS A 112 16.70 4.22 2.57
CA HIS A 112 17.55 3.05 2.34
C HIS A 112 17.48 2.52 0.90
N ILE A 113 17.25 3.39 -0.08
CA ILE A 113 17.16 3.00 -1.50
C ILE A 113 18.41 2.26 -1.97
N ASP A 114 19.61 2.80 -1.70
CA ASP A 114 20.89 2.17 -2.08
C ASP A 114 21.01 0.73 -1.54
N LEU A 115 20.57 0.50 -0.30
CA LEU A 115 20.59 -0.84 0.30
C LEU A 115 19.63 -1.81 -0.43
N MET A 116 18.47 -1.33 -0.88
CA MET A 116 17.53 -2.16 -1.65
C MET A 116 18.14 -2.56 -2.99
N GLU A 117 18.82 -1.61 -3.66
CA GLU A 117 19.46 -1.83 -4.95
C GLU A 117 20.68 -2.77 -4.85
N GLU A 118 21.57 -2.55 -3.88
CA GLU A 118 22.70 -3.46 -3.62
C GLU A 118 22.21 -4.88 -3.29
N SER A 119 21.13 -4.99 -2.50
CA SER A 119 20.58 -6.29 -2.10
C SER A 119 20.00 -7.06 -3.30
N ARG A 120 19.25 -6.40 -4.19
CA ARG A 120 18.68 -7.07 -5.38
C ARG A 120 19.73 -7.54 -6.38
N GLU A 121 20.91 -6.91 -6.41
CA GLU A 121 22.03 -7.33 -7.26
C GLU A 121 22.85 -8.45 -6.61
N LYS A 122 22.97 -8.41 -5.28
CA LYS A 122 23.78 -9.35 -4.50
C LYS A 122 23.14 -10.73 -4.36
N TYR A 123 21.84 -10.78 -4.10
CA TYR A 123 21.12 -12.01 -3.75
C TYR A 123 20.31 -12.55 -4.94
N GLU A 124 19.78 -13.77 -4.81
CA GLU A 124 19.06 -14.43 -5.91
C GLU A 124 17.75 -13.72 -6.27
N THR A 125 17.47 -13.58 -7.56
CA THR A 125 16.18 -13.04 -8.04
C THR A 125 15.14 -14.15 -8.23
N TYR A 126 15.56 -15.37 -8.57
CA TYR A 126 14.67 -16.48 -8.97
C TYR A 126 14.89 -17.72 -8.09
N PRO A 127 13.85 -18.57 -7.91
CA PRO A 127 12.47 -18.41 -8.39
C PRO A 127 11.73 -17.28 -7.65
N LYS A 128 10.83 -16.58 -8.35
CA LYS A 128 9.96 -15.57 -7.73
C LYS A 128 8.99 -16.24 -6.75
N LEU A 129 8.75 -15.61 -5.60
CA LEU A 129 7.58 -15.90 -4.77
C LEU A 129 6.42 -15.06 -5.30
N VAL A 130 5.39 -15.73 -5.85
CA VAL A 130 4.20 -15.07 -6.40
C VAL A 130 3.06 -15.19 -5.39
N VAL A 131 2.47 -14.06 -5.00
CA VAL A 131 1.38 -13.98 -4.02
C VAL A 131 0.16 -13.31 -4.66
N PRO A 132 -0.73 -14.08 -5.32
CA PRO A 132 -2.00 -13.59 -5.86
C PRO A 132 -3.13 -13.84 -4.85
N GLU A 133 -3.56 -12.79 -4.16
CA GLU A 133 -4.53 -12.90 -3.06
C GLU A 133 -5.65 -11.88 -3.18
N PHE A 134 -6.87 -12.29 -2.84
CA PHE A 134 -7.94 -11.34 -2.55
C PHE A 134 -7.74 -10.74 -1.15
N ALA A 135 -8.24 -9.53 -0.98
CA ALA A 135 -8.33 -8.85 0.29
C ALA A 135 -9.70 -8.20 0.48
N LYS A 136 -10.12 -8.12 1.74
CA LYS A 136 -11.29 -7.36 2.17
C LYS A 136 -10.85 -5.96 2.60
N ILE A 137 -11.48 -4.94 2.02
CA ILE A 137 -11.31 -3.56 2.48
C ILE A 137 -12.01 -3.41 3.84
N THR A 138 -11.26 -2.97 4.85
CA THR A 138 -11.74 -2.76 6.22
C THR A 138 -11.86 -1.28 6.59
N TYR A 139 -11.26 -0.38 5.79
CA TYR A 139 -11.35 1.06 5.93
C TYR A 139 -11.22 1.76 4.56
N MET A 140 -11.99 2.84 4.40
CA MET A 140 -11.82 3.82 3.32
C MET A 140 -11.98 5.23 3.91
N GLY A 141 -11.01 6.09 3.67
CA GLY A 141 -11.02 7.51 4.03
C GLY A 141 -10.79 8.39 2.82
N ASP A 142 -11.44 9.55 2.78
CA ASP A 142 -11.19 10.59 1.78
C ASP A 142 -10.13 11.54 2.34
N ALA A 143 -8.88 11.32 1.94
CA ALA A 143 -7.74 12.08 2.45
C ALA A 143 -7.42 13.33 1.60
N GLY A 144 -8.09 13.49 0.46
CA GLY A 144 -7.68 14.37 -0.62
C GLY A 144 -6.39 13.88 -1.30
N GLN A 145 -6.00 14.52 -2.41
CA GLN A 145 -4.73 14.24 -3.08
C GLN A 145 -3.58 15.04 -2.44
N ASN A 146 -2.36 14.50 -2.52
CA ASN A 146 -1.12 15.13 -2.04
C ASN A 146 -1.13 15.48 -0.54
N ASN A 147 -1.74 14.62 0.28
CA ASN A 147 -1.75 14.78 1.72
C ASN A 147 -0.60 14.00 2.36
N GLU A 148 0.52 14.69 2.62
CA GLU A 148 1.73 14.10 3.20
C GLU A 148 1.60 13.64 4.66
N ASP A 149 0.44 13.83 5.31
CA ASP A 149 0.23 13.34 6.68
C ASP A 149 -0.30 11.90 6.72
N VAL A 150 -0.87 11.38 5.61
CA VAL A 150 -1.57 10.07 5.59
C VAL A 150 -0.63 8.92 5.97
N ILE A 151 0.48 8.79 5.24
CA ILE A 151 1.54 7.81 5.50
C ILE A 151 2.83 8.57 5.82
N SER A 152 3.05 8.89 7.10
CA SER A 152 4.16 9.77 7.52
C SER A 152 4.88 9.31 8.78
N GLU A 153 4.67 8.06 9.19
CA GLU A 153 5.42 7.40 10.25
C GLU A 153 5.36 5.88 10.10
N ALA A 154 6.29 5.18 10.76
CA ALA A 154 6.30 3.73 10.83
C ALA A 154 5.02 3.19 11.51
N PRO A 155 4.52 2.01 11.12
CA PRO A 155 3.35 1.42 11.73
C PRO A 155 3.60 1.05 13.20
N TYR A 156 2.58 1.21 14.02
CA TYR A 156 2.55 0.69 15.39
C TYR A 156 1.31 -0.20 15.57
N ALA A 157 1.34 -1.09 16.57
CA ALA A 157 0.40 -2.22 16.65
C ALA A 157 -1.10 -1.84 16.64
N SER A 158 -1.50 -0.72 17.25
CA SER A 158 -2.89 -0.27 17.28
C SER A 158 -3.26 0.72 16.16
N MET A 159 -2.33 1.06 15.26
CA MET A 159 -2.53 2.13 14.27
C MET A 159 -3.74 1.88 13.36
N PRO A 160 -3.94 0.67 12.78
CA PRO A 160 -5.14 0.41 11.97
C PRO A 160 -6.44 0.62 12.75
N ASP A 161 -6.48 0.23 14.02
CA ASP A 161 -7.65 0.40 14.89
C ASP A 161 -7.86 1.87 15.28
N ASP A 162 -6.80 2.63 15.52
CA ASP A 162 -6.87 4.06 15.82
C ASP A 162 -7.37 4.87 14.60
N ILE A 163 -6.95 4.51 13.38
CA ILE A 163 -7.45 5.09 12.14
C ILE A 163 -8.95 4.78 11.97
N ARG A 164 -9.34 3.50 12.10
CA ARG A 164 -10.74 3.07 12.00
C ARG A 164 -11.63 3.71 13.07
N ALA A 165 -11.08 3.97 14.26
CA ALA A 165 -11.79 4.61 15.38
C ALA A 165 -11.81 6.15 15.30
N GLY A 166 -11.20 6.76 14.27
CA GLY A 166 -11.15 8.22 14.12
C GLY A 166 -10.28 8.94 15.15
N LYS A 167 -9.22 8.27 15.64
CA LYS A 167 -8.28 8.80 16.65
C LYS A 167 -6.95 9.26 16.07
N TYR A 168 -6.65 8.89 14.83
CA TYR A 168 -5.37 9.16 14.19
C TYR A 168 -5.35 10.49 13.42
N PHE A 169 -6.45 10.80 12.72
CA PHE A 169 -6.61 12.02 11.91
C PHE A 169 -7.65 12.97 12.51
N ASP A 170 -7.44 14.28 12.33
CA ASP A 170 -8.41 15.33 12.64
C ASP A 170 -9.47 15.49 11.53
N GLU A 171 -10.34 16.50 11.66
CA GLU A 171 -11.40 16.81 10.69
C GLU A 171 -10.90 17.19 9.28
N ASN A 172 -9.63 17.59 9.15
CA ASN A 172 -8.98 17.96 7.89
C ASN A 172 -8.05 16.85 7.37
N TYR A 173 -8.17 15.64 7.93
CA TYR A 173 -7.32 14.49 7.60
C TYR A 173 -5.82 14.74 7.88
N LYS A 174 -5.51 15.53 8.92
CA LYS A 174 -4.14 15.78 9.42
C LYS A 174 -3.87 14.98 10.67
N ARG A 175 -2.61 14.61 10.90
CA ARG A 175 -2.24 13.81 12.07
C ARG A 175 -2.45 14.58 13.37
N VAL A 176 -3.18 13.99 14.31
CA VAL A 176 -3.46 14.62 15.62
C VAL A 176 -2.20 14.73 16.49
N ASN A 177 -1.26 13.78 16.36
CA ASN A 177 -0.10 13.62 17.24
C ASN A 177 1.24 14.03 16.59
N LYS A 178 1.21 14.98 15.64
CA LYS A 178 2.41 15.47 14.96
C LYS A 178 3.22 16.46 15.80
#